data_AF-A0A822FEY1-F1
#
_entry.id   AF-A0A822FEY1-F1
#
_cell.length_a   1.000
_cell.length_b   1.000
_cell.length_c   1.000
_cell.angle_alpha   90.00
_cell.angle_beta   90.00
_cell.angle_gamma   90.00
#
_symmetry.space_group_name_H-M   'P 1'
#
loop_
_entity.id
_entity.type
_entity.pdbx_description
1 polymer ?
#
loop_
_entity_poly.entity_id
_entity_poly.type
_entity_poly.pdbx_seq_one_letter_code
_entity_poly.pdbx_strand_id
1 'polypeptide(L)' 'MNHTLESDSSTTDNNTCPLTDTQTLVLCQEFASVTNTDINLAKIILQENQWNLERAVSIYFDLTIDES' A
#
# COMPACT_ATOMS: atom_id res chain seq x y z
N MET A 1 -36.13 2.57 26.69
CA MET A 1 -34.88 3.11 26.12
C MET A 1 -34.57 2.25 24.91
N ASN A 2 -34.74 2.83 23.73
CA ASN A 2 -34.76 2.11 22.45
C ASN A 2 -33.34 1.79 21.97
N HIS A 3 -33.24 0.69 21.22
CA HIS A 3 -32.10 0.05 20.57
C HIS A 3 -31.14 1.00 19.81
N THR A 4 -29.85 0.62 19.71
CA THR A 4 -29.25 0.14 18.44
C THR A 4 -27.90 -0.54 18.70
N LEU A 5 -27.81 -1.77 18.23
CA LEU A 5 -26.58 -2.52 18.03
C LEU A 5 -25.85 -1.90 16.84
N GLU A 6 -24.67 -1.33 17.06
CA GLU A 6 -23.70 -1.10 15.98
C GLU A 6 -22.65 -2.19 16.10
N SER A 7 -22.95 -3.32 15.46
CA SER A 7 -21.93 -4.24 15.00
C SER A 7 -21.44 -3.71 13.66
N ASP A 8 -20.32 -3.01 13.65
CA ASP A 8 -19.49 -2.98 12.46
C ASP A 8 -18.10 -3.49 12.83
N SER A 9 -17.81 -4.66 12.28
CA SER A 9 -16.50 -5.25 12.31
C SER A 9 -15.63 -4.47 11.34
N SER A 10 -14.59 -3.81 11.82
CA SER A 10 -13.35 -3.67 11.07
C SER A 10 -12.23 -3.50 12.09
N THR A 11 -11.55 -4.62 12.32
CA THR A 11 -10.29 -4.76 13.02
C THR A 11 -9.46 -3.50 12.83
N THR A 12 -9.21 -2.75 13.90
CA THR A 12 -8.30 -1.61 13.92
C THR A 12 -6.89 -2.14 13.67
N ASP A 13 -6.50 -2.32 12.41
CA ASP A 13 -5.11 -2.40 12.03
C ASP A 13 -4.46 -1.03 12.31
N ASN A 14 -3.66 -1.00 13.37
CA ASN A 14 -2.82 0.13 13.80
C ASN A 14 -1.69 0.46 12.79
N ASN A 15 -1.87 0.20 11.50
CA ASN A 15 -0.96 0.61 10.44
C ASN A 15 -1.47 1.90 9.81
N THR A 16 -1.41 2.99 10.58
CA THR A 16 -1.80 4.32 10.14
C THR A 16 -1.01 4.73 8.90
N CYS A 17 -1.61 4.51 7.73
CA CYS A 17 -1.18 5.13 6.51
C CYS A 17 -1.62 6.60 6.60
N PRO A 18 -0.71 7.58 6.55
CA PRO A 18 -1.08 9.00 6.65
C PRO A 18 -1.87 9.51 5.44
N LEU A 19 -2.11 8.64 4.46
CA LEU A 19 -2.74 8.92 3.18
C LEU A 19 -4.15 8.34 3.15
N THR A 20 -5.05 9.04 2.45
CA THR A 20 -6.42 8.57 2.22
C THR A 20 -6.46 7.29 1.36
N ASP A 21 -7.52 6.49 1.44
CA ASP A 21 -7.71 5.29 0.61
C ASP A 21 -7.54 5.57 -0.88
N THR A 22 -7.98 6.75 -1.35
CA THR A 22 -7.79 7.16 -2.74
C THR A 22 -6.33 7.45 -3.06
N GLN A 23 -5.58 8.12 -2.18
CA GLN A 23 -4.16 8.43 -2.40
C GLN A 23 -3.31 7.16 -2.38
N THR A 24 -3.57 6.24 -1.45
CA THR A 24 -2.87 4.95 -1.39
C THR A 24 -3.12 4.13 -2.66
N LEU A 25 -4.36 4.09 -3.14
CA LEU A 25 -4.72 3.37 -4.37
C LEU A 25 -4.00 3.94 -5.60
N VAL A 26 -3.94 5.28 -5.74
CA VAL A 26 -3.21 5.94 -6.83
C VAL A 26 -1.73 5.58 -6.78
N LEU A 27 -1.08 5.68 -5.61
CA LEU A 27 0.34 5.33 -5.47
C LEU A 27 0.61 3.85 -5.79
N CYS A 28 -0.24 2.95 -5.31
CA CYS A 28 -0.13 1.53 -5.64
C CYS A 28 -0.29 1.28 -7.13
N GLN A 29 -1.18 2.00 -7.80
CA GLN A 29 -1.42 1.88 -9.23
C GLN A 29 -0.26 2.41 -10.06
N GLU A 30 0.31 3.55 -9.68
CA GLU A 30 1.52 4.11 -10.30
C GLU A 30 2.71 3.15 -10.14
N PHE A 31 2.95 2.64 -8.91
CA PHE A 31 3.99 1.65 -8.67
C PHE A 31 3.80 0.40 -9.52
N ALA A 32 2.60 -0.21 -9.46
CA ALA A 32 2.23 -1.39 -10.22
C ALA A 32 2.42 -1.20 -11.73
N SER A 33 2.11 -0.01 -12.26
CA SER A 33 2.29 0.31 -13.67
C SER A 33 3.77 0.42 -14.07
N VAL A 34 4.65 0.87 -13.18
CA VAL A 34 6.08 1.03 -13.45
C VAL A 34 6.83 -0.29 -13.29
N THR A 35 6.53 -1.04 -12.24
CA THR A 35 7.20 -2.31 -11.91
C THR A 35 6.53 -3.53 -12.55
N ASN A 36 5.38 -3.34 -13.20
CA ASN A 36 4.54 -4.42 -13.75
C ASN A 36 4.17 -5.47 -12.70
N THR A 37 3.80 -5.01 -11.49
CA THR A 37 3.42 -5.86 -10.34
C THR A 37 1.97 -5.66 -9.92
N ASP A 38 1.46 -6.54 -9.07
CA ASP A 38 0.12 -6.41 -8.50
C ASP A 38 -0.02 -5.25 -7.50
N ILE A 39 -1.24 -4.69 -7.42
CA ILE A 39 -1.61 -3.65 -6.44
C ILE A 39 -1.38 -4.09 -4.99
N ASN A 40 -1.61 -5.37 -4.69
CA ASN A 40 -1.40 -5.91 -3.34
C ASN A 40 0.10 -5.91 -2.97
N LEU A 41 0.98 -6.26 -3.92
CA LEU A 41 2.42 -6.23 -3.71
C LEU A 41 2.92 -4.79 -3.64
N ALA A 42 2.44 -3.93 -4.54
CA ALA A 42 2.73 -2.49 -4.53
C ALA A 42 2.39 -1.86 -3.17
N LYS A 43 1.22 -2.21 -2.59
CA LYS A 43 0.80 -1.73 -1.27
C LYS A 43 1.78 -2.11 -0.17
N ILE A 44 2.24 -3.36 -0.15
CA ILE A 44 3.20 -3.84 0.87
C ILE A 44 4.52 -3.09 0.72
N ILE A 45 5.07 -3.04 -0.49
CA ILE A 45 6.36 -2.38 -0.76
C ILE A 45 6.27 -0.89 -0.43
N LEU A 46 5.21 -0.20 -0.85
CA LEU A 46 5.01 1.21 -0.54
C LEU A 46 4.86 1.43 0.97
N GLN A 47 4.12 0.58 1.67
CA GLN A 47 3.97 0.69 3.12
C GLN A 47 5.31 0.54 3.86
N GLU A 48 6.15 -0.44 3.47
CA GLU A 48 7.51 -0.60 4.01
C GLU A 48 8.43 0.59 3.67
N ASN A 49 8.15 1.28 2.58
CA ASN A 49 8.90 2.44 2.10
C ASN A 49 8.24 3.79 2.43
N GLN A 50 7.40 3.85 3.47
CA GLN A 50 6.76 5.09 3.94
C GLN A 50 5.95 5.81 2.83
N TRP A 51 5.33 5.03 1.94
CA TRP A 51 4.56 5.50 0.79
C TRP A 51 5.37 6.36 -0.19
N ASN A 52 6.69 6.22 -0.20
CA ASN A 52 7.57 6.91 -1.13
C ASN A 52 7.72 6.10 -2.42
N LEU A 53 7.03 6.54 -3.48
CA LEU A 53 7.01 5.86 -4.78
C LEU A 53 8.41 5.73 -5.40
N GLU A 54 9.16 6.82 -5.49
CA GLU A 54 10.50 6.84 -6.11
C GLU A 54 11.45 5.88 -5.40
N ARG A 55 11.48 5.91 -4.07
CA ARG A 55 12.31 5.02 -3.26
C ARG A 55 11.89 3.57 -3.43
N ALA A 56 10.59 3.28 -3.34
CA ALA A 56 10.06 1.94 -3.49
C ALA A 56 10.44 1.34 -4.86
N VAL A 57 10.29 2.11 -5.93
CA VAL A 57 10.61 1.68 -7.30
C VAL A 57 12.10 1.41 -7.45
N SER A 58 12.97 2.31 -6.94
CA SER A 58 14.42 2.11 -6.98
C SER A 58 14.81 0.80 -6.29
N ILE A 59 14.33 0.59 -5.06
CA ILE A 59 14.65 -0.62 -4.29
C ILE A 59 14.13 -1.87 -4.98
N TYR A 60 12.91 -1.83 -5.52
CA TYR A 60 12.36 -2.97 -6.26
C TYR A 60 13.26 -3.37 -7.43
N PHE A 61 13.69 -2.40 -8.24
CA PHE A 61 14.57 -2.69 -9.37
C PHE A 61 15.97 -3.14 -8.92
N ASP A 62 16.58 -2.47 -7.93
CA ASP A 62 17.87 -2.88 -7.36
C ASP A 62 17.86 -4.35 -6.88
N LEU A 63 16.76 -4.81 -6.27
CA LEU A 63 16.59 -6.20 -5.83
C LEU A 63 16.38 -7.17 -7.00
N THR A 64 15.71 -6.75 -8.07
CA THR A 64 15.47 -7.62 -9.24
C THR A 64 16.67 -7.70 -10.20
N ILE A 65 17.56 -6.72 -10.19
CA ILE A 65 18.72 -6.64 -11.11
C ILE A 65 19.83 -7.63 -10.71
N ASP A 66 19.90 -8.08 -9.45
CA ASP A 66 20.95 -8.99 -8.97
C ASP A 66 20.81 -10.44 -9.49
N GLU A 67 19.69 -10.78 -10.14
CA GLU A 67 19.40 -12.10 -10.73
C GLU A 67 19.66 -12.12 -12.26
N SER A 68 20.88 -11.76 -12.70
CA SER A 68 21.29 -11.88 -14.12
C SER A 68 22.67 -12.49 -14.31
#